data_AF-A0A3B9Z3R3-F1
#
_entry.id   AF-A0A3B9Z3R3-F1
#
_cell.length_a   1.000
_cell.length_b   1.000
_cell.length_c   1.000
_cell.angle_alpha   90.00
_cell.angle_beta   90.00
_cell.angle_gamma   90.00
#
_symmetry.space_group_name_H-M   'P 1'
#
loop_
_entity.id
_entity.type
_entity.pdbx_description
1 polymer ?
#
loop_
_entity_poly.entity_id
_entity_poly.type
_entity_poly.pdbx_seq_one_letter_code
_entity_poly.pdbx_strand_id
1 'polypeptide(L)'
;MRSALTRRSRTAPTREQLDRRAFGAASVSIQRVDSSCSGKAHHRAETGCVDDPRTSVLIATLLTVDPDSLQEHVQLDPSAVGPDGGNVNDPPACVRRVWCVVGPTATGKTALSISMANEAPIEVVSADSRMIYRWMDIGTAKPSVTERASVAHHLIDIADPDESFTVVDWVAQARAAIERIWARGRQPVVVGGTGLYFRALCDGLEIPPVPPDEGLRSVLEERAHREGWKALHAELQSIDPVSANRIEGRNVRRVIRAIEVTQATGRPFSAWQQRSSPPFEVTWAGLDLPRDVLDVTIDNRASSQVGAGLRDEVSGLLARGYSRSLPPMRGLAYREMVELIDGATNLDEAIRRYQSVTRQYARRQQSWFRPDPRIRWFDPRDLDPREVVAHLADGQPQQN
;
A
#
# COMPACT_ATOMS: atom_id res chain seq x y z
N MET A 1 -30.74 -36.88 -56.58
CA MET A 1 -29.48 -36.30 -57.07
C MET A 1 -28.86 -35.48 -55.95
N ARG A 2 -27.61 -35.78 -55.62
CA ARG A 2 -26.83 -35.25 -54.51
C ARG A 2 -26.36 -33.81 -54.78
N SER A 3 -26.28 -32.97 -53.74
CA SER A 3 -25.02 -32.30 -53.41
C SER A 3 -25.06 -31.74 -51.99
N ALA A 4 -24.06 -32.11 -51.22
CA ALA A 4 -23.83 -31.75 -49.83
C ALA A 4 -22.91 -30.53 -49.75
N LEU A 5 -23.17 -29.61 -48.81
CA LEU A 5 -22.16 -28.66 -48.36
C LEU A 5 -22.14 -28.60 -46.82
N THR A 6 -20.95 -28.85 -46.32
CA THR A 6 -20.54 -29.19 -44.98
C THR A 6 -20.44 -27.97 -44.07
N ARG A 7 -20.93 -28.10 -42.84
CA ARG A 7 -20.67 -27.17 -41.73
C ARG A 7 -19.16 -27.11 -41.43
N ARG A 8 -18.63 -25.91 -41.21
CA ARG A 8 -17.39 -25.70 -40.44
C ARG A 8 -17.67 -24.69 -39.32
N SER A 9 -17.72 -25.21 -38.10
CA SER A 9 -17.63 -24.46 -36.85
C SER A 9 -16.24 -23.85 -36.71
N ARG A 10 -16.14 -22.52 -36.54
CA ARG A 10 -14.92 -21.86 -36.08
C ARG A 10 -14.97 -21.78 -34.55
N THR A 11 -14.21 -22.63 -33.88
CA THR A 11 -13.92 -22.53 -32.45
C THR A 11 -12.97 -21.35 -32.20
N ALA A 12 -13.28 -20.55 -31.17
CA ALA A 12 -12.40 -19.49 -30.66
C ALA A 12 -11.13 -20.12 -30.01
N PRO A 13 -9.96 -19.46 -30.08
CA PRO A 13 -8.73 -20.01 -29.53
C PRO A 13 -8.72 -19.97 -28.00
N THR A 14 -8.14 -20.98 -27.38
CA THR A 14 -7.95 -21.07 -25.93
C THR A 14 -6.77 -20.21 -25.46
N ARG A 15 -6.82 -19.79 -24.19
CA ARG A 15 -5.91 -18.84 -23.50
C ARG A 15 -4.41 -19.19 -23.60
N GLU A 16 -4.07 -20.45 -23.88
CA GLU A 16 -2.70 -20.96 -24.01
C GLU A 16 -2.10 -20.74 -25.42
N GLN A 17 -2.92 -20.41 -26.43
CA GLN A 17 -2.47 -20.17 -27.81
C GLN A 17 -2.13 -18.70 -28.11
N LEU A 18 -2.46 -17.78 -27.19
CA LEU A 18 -2.10 -16.36 -27.29
C LEU A 18 -0.69 -16.07 -26.74
N ASP A 19 -0.17 -16.89 -25.82
CA ASP A 19 1.16 -16.70 -25.22
C ASP A 19 2.34 -17.18 -26.09
N ARG A 20 2.09 -17.87 -27.21
CA ARG A 20 3.15 -18.40 -28.10
C ARG A 20 3.49 -17.51 -29.31
N ARG A 21 2.97 -16.29 -29.40
CA ARG A 21 3.24 -15.37 -30.53
C ARG A 21 4.04 -14.11 -30.19
N ALA A 22 4.65 -14.03 -29.01
CA ALA A 22 5.46 -12.88 -28.60
C ALA A 22 6.86 -13.29 -28.09
N PHE A 23 7.63 -14.02 -28.89
CA PHE A 23 9.09 -14.13 -28.69
C PHE A 23 9.78 -14.17 -30.06
N GLY A 24 10.06 -12.99 -30.61
CA GLY A 24 10.97 -12.80 -31.74
C GLY A 24 12.38 -12.56 -31.20
N ALA A 25 13.31 -13.46 -31.52
CA ALA A 25 14.70 -13.42 -31.11
C ALA A 25 15.44 -12.20 -31.69
N ALA A 26 16.12 -11.44 -30.82
CA ALA A 26 17.16 -10.49 -31.21
C ALA A 26 18.51 -11.04 -30.73
N SER A 27 19.29 -11.56 -31.67
CA SER A 27 20.67 -11.99 -31.51
C SER A 27 21.58 -10.76 -31.50
N VAL A 28 22.28 -10.50 -30.40
CA VAL A 28 23.37 -9.51 -30.30
C VAL A 28 24.71 -10.24 -30.37
N SER A 29 25.43 -10.01 -31.45
CA SER A 29 26.78 -10.48 -31.70
C SER A 29 27.80 -9.59 -30.99
N ILE A 30 28.61 -10.14 -30.10
CA ILE A 30 29.74 -9.45 -29.48
C ILE A 30 30.98 -9.73 -30.34
N GLN A 31 31.48 -8.72 -31.06
CA GLN A 31 32.79 -8.76 -31.71
C GLN A 31 33.87 -8.29 -30.73
N ARG A 32 34.89 -9.14 -30.55
CA ARG A 32 36.20 -8.80 -29.97
C ARG A 32 36.94 -7.85 -30.91
N VAL A 33 37.62 -6.85 -30.35
CA VAL A 33 38.66 -6.10 -31.05
C VAL A 33 39.91 -6.11 -30.16
N ASP A 34 40.97 -6.73 -30.66
CA ASP A 34 42.30 -6.72 -30.09
C ASP A 34 43.11 -5.50 -30.58
N SER A 35 43.83 -4.92 -29.62
CA SER A 35 45.09 -4.14 -29.64
C SER A 35 45.71 -3.61 -30.95
N SER A 36 46.16 -2.35 -30.90
CA SER A 36 47.49 -1.96 -31.42
C SER A 36 48.11 -0.77 -30.66
N CYS A 37 49.43 -0.87 -30.47
CA CYS A 37 50.33 0.01 -29.70
C CYS A 37 50.76 1.29 -30.44
N SER A 38 51.01 2.37 -29.68
CA SER A 38 52.16 3.31 -29.73
C SER A 38 51.82 4.53 -28.84
N GLY A 39 52.66 5.21 -28.06
CA GLY A 39 54.04 5.11 -27.65
C GLY A 39 54.44 6.45 -26.97
N LYS A 40 55.18 6.40 -25.84
CA LYS A 40 56.02 7.46 -25.21
C LYS A 40 55.31 8.66 -24.51
N ALA A 41 55.72 9.21 -23.36
CA ALA A 41 56.87 9.00 -22.46
C ALA A 41 56.70 9.75 -21.10
N HIS A 42 57.47 9.28 -20.08
CA HIS A 42 58.03 9.94 -18.87
C HIS A 42 57.07 10.54 -17.81
N HIS A 43 57.09 10.12 -16.53
CA HIS A 43 58.15 10.37 -15.54
C HIS A 43 58.05 9.45 -14.28
N ARG A 44 59.22 9.22 -13.66
CA ARG A 44 59.59 8.55 -12.38
C ARG A 44 58.52 8.52 -11.27
N ALA A 45 58.21 7.39 -10.63
CA ALA A 45 58.97 6.52 -9.71
C ALA A 45 58.87 6.94 -8.24
N GLU A 46 58.18 6.14 -7.42
CA GLU A 46 58.59 5.75 -6.07
C GLU A 46 57.85 4.48 -5.63
N THR A 47 58.58 3.68 -4.85
CA THR A 47 58.50 2.24 -4.58
C THR A 47 57.57 1.86 -3.43
N GLY A 48 57.02 0.64 -3.49
CA GLY A 48 56.40 -0.04 -2.34
C GLY A 48 55.71 -1.35 -2.72
N CYS A 49 56.48 -2.44 -2.83
CA CYS A 49 56.00 -3.82 -3.00
C CYS A 49 55.39 -4.36 -1.70
N VAL A 50 54.40 -5.27 -1.80
CA VAL A 50 54.52 -6.72 -1.47
C VAL A 50 53.25 -7.45 -1.97
N ASP A 51 53.52 -8.49 -2.77
CA ASP A 51 52.68 -9.52 -3.39
C ASP A 51 51.93 -10.42 -2.35
N ASP A 52 50.64 -10.77 -2.49
CA ASP A 52 49.98 -11.84 -3.31
C ASP A 52 49.84 -13.21 -2.56
N PRO A 53 49.09 -14.23 -3.01
CA PRO A 53 47.65 -14.52 -2.84
C PRO A 53 47.32 -15.90 -2.19
N ARG A 54 46.02 -16.23 -1.99
CA ARG A 54 45.33 -17.46 -2.50
C ARG A 54 43.94 -17.70 -1.86
N THR A 55 42.91 -17.44 -2.66
CA THR A 55 41.83 -18.35 -3.11
C THR A 55 41.41 -19.56 -2.26
N SER A 56 40.14 -19.50 -1.80
CA SER A 56 39.03 -20.47 -1.91
C SER A 56 39.18 -22.00 -1.77
N VAL A 57 38.07 -22.58 -1.27
CA VAL A 57 37.55 -23.98 -1.38
C VAL A 57 37.77 -24.87 -0.14
N LEU A 58 36.71 -25.17 0.63
CA LEU A 58 35.99 -26.47 0.56
C LEU A 58 34.74 -26.52 1.47
N ILE A 59 33.68 -27.09 0.91
CA ILE A 59 32.41 -27.49 1.53
C ILE A 59 32.55 -28.89 2.15
N ALA A 60 31.80 -29.13 3.22
CA ALA A 60 31.35 -30.41 3.79
C ALA A 60 32.37 -31.32 4.49
N THR A 61 32.18 -31.50 5.80
CA THR A 61 32.03 -32.84 6.42
C THR A 61 31.18 -32.69 7.69
N LEU A 62 30.02 -33.35 7.69
CA LEU A 62 29.15 -33.61 8.85
C LEU A 62 29.47 -35.03 9.36
N LEU A 63 29.26 -35.24 10.67
CA LEU A 63 29.37 -36.50 11.46
C LEU A 63 30.82 -36.82 11.87
N THR A 64 31.22 -36.77 13.15
CA THR A 64 30.63 -37.43 14.33
C THR A 64 31.21 -36.76 15.59
N VAL A 65 30.38 -36.34 16.55
CA VAL A 65 30.83 -36.05 17.92
C VAL A 65 29.87 -36.74 18.89
N ASP A 66 30.49 -37.47 19.79
CA ASP A 66 29.95 -38.42 20.77
C ASP A 66 29.05 -37.72 21.82
N PRO A 67 27.89 -38.27 22.23
CA PRO A 67 26.94 -37.56 23.10
C PRO A 67 27.27 -37.55 24.61
N ASP A 68 28.41 -38.11 25.06
CA ASP A 68 28.62 -38.46 26.49
C ASP A 68 29.74 -37.69 27.21
N SER A 69 30.09 -36.49 26.75
CA SER A 69 31.05 -35.64 27.46
C SER A 69 30.49 -34.25 27.69
N LEU A 70 29.93 -34.05 28.89
CA LEU A 70 29.95 -32.82 29.70
C LEU A 70 28.91 -32.96 30.84
N GLN A 71 29.27 -33.68 31.90
CA GLN A 71 28.66 -33.51 33.22
C GLN A 71 29.67 -32.79 34.11
N GLU A 72 29.62 -31.46 34.12
CA GLU A 72 30.15 -30.68 35.24
C GLU A 72 28.97 -30.15 36.05
N HIS A 73 28.93 -30.56 37.31
CA HIS A 73 27.93 -30.18 38.29
C HIS A 73 28.04 -28.70 38.66
N VAL A 74 27.08 -27.89 38.21
CA VAL A 74 26.79 -26.59 38.83
C VAL A 74 25.74 -26.82 39.92
N GLN A 75 26.15 -26.77 41.19
CA GLN A 75 25.20 -26.71 42.30
C GLN A 75 24.50 -25.35 42.28
N LEU A 76 23.19 -25.36 42.02
CA LEU A 76 22.33 -24.18 42.19
C LEU A 76 21.94 -24.05 43.68
N ASP A 77 22.18 -22.87 44.23
CA ASP A 77 21.76 -22.44 45.57
C ASP A 77 20.21 -22.37 45.65
N PRO A 78 19.53 -23.09 46.56
CA PRO A 78 18.07 -23.14 46.59
C PRO A 78 17.40 -21.96 47.32
N SER A 79 18.11 -20.85 47.55
CA SER A 79 17.57 -19.73 48.36
C SER A 79 17.02 -18.51 47.58
N ALA A 80 16.88 -18.55 46.25
CA ALA A 80 16.36 -17.43 45.46
C ALA A 80 15.04 -17.77 44.72
N VAL A 81 13.96 -18.00 45.48
CA VAL A 81 12.59 -18.04 44.93
C VAL A 81 11.71 -17.11 45.77
N GLY A 82 11.53 -15.88 45.30
CA GLY A 82 10.45 -15.00 45.73
C GLY A 82 9.11 -15.42 45.08
N PRO A 83 7.96 -14.93 45.57
CA PRO A 83 6.64 -15.48 45.20
C PRO A 83 6.18 -15.18 43.78
N ASP A 84 6.92 -14.38 43.01
CA ASP A 84 6.59 -14.05 41.62
C ASP A 84 7.70 -14.62 40.72
N GLY A 85 7.36 -15.70 40.00
CA GLY A 85 8.28 -16.47 39.13
C GLY A 85 8.72 -15.75 37.86
N GLY A 86 9.27 -14.54 37.98
CA GLY A 86 9.94 -13.81 36.91
C GLY A 86 11.43 -13.66 37.20
N ASN A 87 12.28 -14.20 36.33
CA ASN A 87 13.72 -13.99 36.41
C ASN A 87 14.03 -12.50 36.14
N VAL A 88 14.69 -11.82 37.08
CA VAL A 88 14.98 -10.38 37.05
C VAL A 88 16.01 -9.99 35.95
N ASN A 89 16.49 -10.95 35.16
CA ASN A 89 17.48 -10.77 34.10
C ASN A 89 16.98 -11.03 32.67
N ASP A 90 15.68 -11.22 32.44
CA ASP A 90 15.18 -11.21 31.06
C ASP A 90 15.18 -9.77 30.52
N PRO A 91 15.84 -9.50 29.37
CA PRO A 91 15.68 -8.22 28.70
C PRO A 91 14.19 -7.98 28.46
N PRO A 92 13.67 -6.76 28.66
CA PRO A 92 12.25 -6.50 28.46
C PRO A 92 11.89 -6.98 27.05
N ALA A 93 10.88 -7.83 26.95
CA ALA A 93 10.41 -8.35 25.66
C ALA A 93 10.31 -7.18 24.68
N CYS A 94 11.16 -7.18 23.66
CA CYS A 94 11.29 -6.05 22.75
C CYS A 94 9.92 -5.77 22.14
N VAL A 95 9.30 -4.66 22.55
CA VAL A 95 7.95 -4.32 22.11
C VAL A 95 8.02 -4.11 20.62
N ARG A 96 7.33 -4.98 19.87
CA ARG A 96 7.31 -4.89 18.41
C ARG A 96 6.65 -3.58 18.00
N ARG A 97 7.28 -2.88 17.07
CA ARG A 97 6.88 -1.53 16.64
C ARG A 97 6.59 -1.49 15.15
N VAL A 98 5.58 -0.74 14.76
CA VAL A 98 5.23 -0.42 13.37
C VAL A 98 5.43 1.08 13.16
N TRP A 99 6.16 1.44 12.11
CA TRP A 99 6.34 2.83 11.72
C TRP A 99 5.25 3.22 10.72
N CYS A 100 4.66 4.40 10.88
CA CYS A 100 3.60 4.89 9.99
C CYS A 100 4.05 6.20 9.34
N VAL A 101 4.03 6.23 8.00
CA VAL A 101 4.28 7.42 7.20
C VAL A 101 2.99 7.81 6.47
N VAL A 102 2.39 8.90 6.91
CA VAL A 102 1.08 9.38 6.44
C VAL A 102 1.18 10.73 5.73
N GLY A 103 0.10 11.16 5.09
CA GLY A 103 0.02 12.46 4.42
C GLY A 103 -0.80 12.43 3.13
N PRO A 104 -1.21 13.60 2.61
CA PRO A 104 -2.00 13.68 1.41
C PRO A 104 -1.26 13.14 0.19
N THR A 105 -1.99 12.80 -0.87
CA THR A 105 -1.39 12.43 -2.16
C THR A 105 -0.44 13.53 -2.65
N ALA A 106 0.58 13.14 -3.42
CA ALA A 106 1.59 14.05 -3.98
C ALA A 106 2.55 14.74 -2.97
N THR A 107 2.63 14.28 -1.71
CA THR A 107 3.64 14.78 -0.74
C THR A 107 4.96 14.01 -0.72
N GLY A 108 5.18 13.05 -1.62
CA GLY A 108 6.46 12.33 -1.71
C GLY A 108 6.65 11.16 -0.73
N LYS A 109 5.59 10.65 -0.09
CA LYS A 109 5.68 9.53 0.87
C LYS A 109 6.43 8.30 0.33
N THR A 110 6.17 7.91 -0.92
CA THR A 110 6.84 6.77 -1.56
C THR A 110 8.34 7.04 -1.71
N ALA A 111 8.71 8.23 -2.21
CA ALA A 111 10.11 8.64 -2.34
C ALA A 111 10.82 8.63 -0.97
N LEU A 112 10.18 9.18 0.07
CA LEU A 112 10.72 9.12 1.43
C LEU A 112 10.93 7.69 1.90
N SER A 113 9.96 6.79 1.70
CA SER A 113 10.10 5.40 2.13
C SER A 113 11.25 4.66 1.45
N ILE A 114 11.56 5.01 0.20
CA ILE A 114 12.73 4.48 -0.51
C ILE A 114 14.02 5.05 0.09
N SER A 115 14.07 6.37 0.34
CA SER A 115 15.23 6.99 0.96
C SER A 115 15.49 6.47 2.38
N MET A 116 14.45 6.22 3.17
CA MET A 116 14.55 5.61 4.51
C MET A 116 15.15 4.20 4.46
N ALA A 117 14.98 3.45 3.37
CA ALA A 117 15.54 2.11 3.23
C ALA A 117 17.07 2.09 3.11
N ASN A 118 17.68 3.23 2.79
CA ASN A 118 19.14 3.40 2.85
C ASN A 118 19.65 3.61 4.28
N GLU A 119 18.78 4.05 5.19
CA GLU A 119 19.14 4.42 6.57
C GLU A 119 18.76 3.33 7.59
N ALA A 120 17.74 2.52 7.29
CA ALA A 120 17.29 1.42 8.14
C ALA A 120 16.80 0.21 7.34
N PRO A 121 16.92 -1.02 7.87
CA PRO A 121 16.49 -2.25 7.20
C PRO A 121 14.96 -2.39 7.23
N ILE A 122 14.27 -1.54 6.49
CA ILE A 122 12.81 -1.50 6.45
C ILE A 122 12.23 -2.34 5.31
N GLU A 123 10.93 -2.59 5.39
CA GLU A 123 10.08 -2.99 4.27
C GLU A 123 8.74 -2.23 4.34
N VAL A 124 8.16 -1.91 3.19
CA VAL A 124 6.98 -1.04 3.08
C VAL A 124 5.70 -1.87 2.98
N VAL A 125 4.69 -1.55 3.79
CA VAL A 125 3.32 -2.05 3.65
C VAL A 125 2.45 -0.91 3.10
N SER A 126 1.95 -1.07 1.88
CA SER A 126 1.14 -0.02 1.25
C SER A 126 -0.23 0.13 1.90
N ALA A 127 -0.55 1.34 2.37
CA ALA A 127 -1.85 1.75 2.88
C ALA A 127 -2.59 2.65 1.89
N ASP A 128 -2.68 2.21 0.63
CA ASP A 128 -3.41 2.88 -0.45
C ASP A 128 -4.49 1.95 -1.02
N SER A 129 -5.76 2.37 -0.95
CA SER A 129 -6.90 1.56 -1.43
C SER A 129 -7.00 1.45 -2.95
N ARG A 130 -6.10 2.07 -3.73
CA ARG A 130 -6.07 2.00 -5.19
C ARG A 130 -4.86 1.23 -5.71
N MET A 131 -3.71 1.30 -5.04
CA MET A 131 -2.50 0.55 -5.43
C MET A 131 -2.65 -0.98 -5.29
N ILE A 132 -3.68 -1.44 -4.57
CA ILE A 132 -4.03 -2.85 -4.46
C ILE A 132 -4.40 -3.48 -5.81
N TYR A 133 -4.90 -2.70 -6.77
CA TYR A 133 -5.42 -3.21 -8.03
C TYR A 133 -4.31 -3.40 -9.07
N ARG A 134 -4.28 -4.59 -9.66
CA ARG A 134 -3.44 -4.92 -10.81
C ARG A 134 -3.82 -4.04 -12.00
N TRP A 135 -2.84 -3.78 -12.88
CA TRP A 135 -3.03 -3.05 -14.15
C TRP A 135 -3.40 -1.56 -14.01
N MET A 136 -3.45 -1.05 -12.77
CA MET A 136 -3.79 0.33 -12.43
C MET A 136 -2.57 1.00 -11.81
N ASP A 137 -1.61 1.41 -12.63
CA ASP A 137 -0.26 1.81 -12.21
C ASP A 137 -0.08 3.33 -12.27
N ILE A 138 -0.28 3.89 -13.46
CA ILE A 138 -0.07 5.32 -13.76
C ILE A 138 -1.04 6.14 -12.92
N GLY A 139 -2.34 5.85 -12.98
CA GLY A 139 -3.38 6.64 -12.31
C GLY A 139 -3.30 6.58 -10.78
N THR A 140 -2.77 5.49 -10.25
CA THR A 140 -2.60 5.30 -8.80
C THR A 140 -1.25 5.79 -8.28
N ALA A 141 -0.35 6.23 -9.17
CA ALA A 141 1.03 6.61 -8.84
C ALA A 141 1.78 5.49 -8.11
N LYS A 142 1.60 4.26 -8.58
CA LYS A 142 2.28 3.09 -8.05
C LYS A 142 3.79 3.25 -8.22
N PRO A 143 4.62 2.89 -7.21
CA PRO A 143 6.06 2.87 -7.39
C PRO A 143 6.43 1.99 -8.58
N SER A 144 7.34 2.50 -9.39
CA SER A 144 7.91 1.80 -10.55
C SER A 144 8.58 0.49 -10.14
N VAL A 145 8.87 -0.37 -11.12
CA VAL A 145 9.57 -1.63 -10.88
C VAL A 145 10.95 -1.40 -10.24
N THR A 146 11.66 -0.36 -10.66
CA THR A 146 12.97 0.02 -10.09
C THR A 146 12.85 0.51 -8.65
N GLU A 147 11.86 1.33 -8.34
CA GLU A 147 11.58 1.78 -6.97
C GLU A 147 11.19 0.59 -6.07
N ARG A 148 10.34 -0.32 -6.54
CA ARG A 148 9.97 -1.53 -5.80
C ARG A 148 11.13 -2.53 -5.63
N ALA A 149 12.14 -2.48 -6.50
CA ALA A 149 13.35 -3.28 -6.35
C ALA A 149 14.30 -2.70 -5.27
N SER A 150 14.24 -1.39 -5.01
CA SER A 150 15.08 -0.73 -3.99
C SER A 150 14.62 -1.03 -2.56
N VAL A 151 13.30 -1.14 -2.34
CA VAL A 151 12.71 -1.55 -1.07
C VAL A 151 11.46 -2.37 -1.33
N ALA A 152 11.33 -3.52 -0.66
CA ALA A 152 10.18 -4.39 -0.82
C ALA A 152 8.88 -3.66 -0.43
N HIS A 153 7.91 -3.65 -1.35
CA HIS A 153 6.58 -3.12 -1.12
C HIS A 153 5.56 -4.27 -1.09
N HIS A 154 4.82 -4.37 0.01
CA HIS A 154 3.72 -5.31 0.22
C HIS A 154 2.39 -4.63 -0.07
N LEU A 155 1.38 -5.46 -0.39
CA LEU A 155 -0.01 -5.04 -0.64
C LEU A 155 -0.19 -4.09 -1.83
N ILE A 156 0.62 -4.30 -2.86
CA ILE A 156 0.48 -3.70 -4.19
C ILE A 156 0.19 -4.85 -5.16
N ASP A 157 -0.70 -4.64 -6.14
CA ASP A 157 -1.03 -5.65 -7.14
C ASP A 157 -1.55 -6.98 -6.53
N ILE A 158 -2.44 -6.88 -5.55
CA ILE A 158 -2.97 -8.04 -4.80
C ILE A 158 -4.41 -8.41 -5.17
N ALA A 159 -5.10 -7.60 -5.97
CA ALA A 159 -6.46 -7.86 -6.45
C ALA A 159 -6.61 -7.42 -7.92
N ASP A 160 -7.44 -8.11 -8.70
CA ASP A 160 -7.90 -7.62 -10.00
C ASP A 160 -9.00 -6.54 -9.85
N PRO A 161 -9.17 -5.63 -10.83
CA PRO A 161 -10.14 -4.53 -10.74
C PRO A 161 -11.61 -4.89 -10.49
N ASP A 162 -12.03 -6.11 -10.82
CA ASP A 162 -13.37 -6.64 -10.59
C ASP A 162 -13.52 -7.43 -9.29
N GLU A 163 -12.41 -7.65 -8.57
CA GLU A 163 -12.43 -8.28 -7.26
C GLU A 163 -12.82 -7.27 -6.17
N SER A 164 -13.73 -7.69 -5.29
CA SER A 164 -14.04 -6.92 -4.08
C SER A 164 -12.88 -7.00 -3.11
N PHE A 165 -12.41 -5.85 -2.65
CA PHE A 165 -11.34 -5.76 -1.66
C PHE A 165 -11.72 -4.79 -0.56
N THR A 166 -11.86 -5.29 0.66
CA THR A 166 -12.36 -4.52 1.80
C THR A 166 -11.25 -4.13 2.77
N VAL A 167 -11.58 -3.24 3.70
CA VAL A 167 -10.66 -2.92 4.82
C VAL A 167 -10.39 -4.14 5.71
N VAL A 168 -11.32 -5.10 5.81
CA VAL A 168 -11.10 -6.35 6.57
C VAL A 168 -10.00 -7.16 5.91
N ASP A 169 -10.10 -7.34 4.59
CA ASP A 169 -9.11 -8.06 3.79
C ASP A 169 -7.73 -7.39 3.89
N TRP A 170 -7.71 -6.05 3.78
CA TRP A 170 -6.48 -5.28 3.92
C TRP A 170 -5.82 -5.46 5.29
N VAL A 171 -6.57 -5.36 6.39
CA VAL A 171 -6.02 -5.50 7.75
C VAL A 171 -5.44 -6.89 7.97
N ALA A 172 -6.14 -7.95 7.53
CA ALA A 172 -5.67 -9.31 7.64
C ALA A 172 -4.33 -9.49 6.89
N GLN A 173 -4.26 -9.03 5.64
CA GLN A 173 -3.05 -9.13 4.84
C GLN A 173 -1.91 -8.22 5.35
N ALA A 174 -2.22 -7.03 5.87
CA ALA A 174 -1.26 -6.11 6.47
C ALA A 174 -0.62 -6.71 7.72
N ARG A 175 -1.42 -7.29 8.63
CA ARG A 175 -0.90 -7.99 9.81
C ARG A 175 -0.01 -9.16 9.41
N ALA A 176 -0.43 -9.97 8.44
CA ALA A 176 0.39 -11.07 7.94
C ALA A 176 1.70 -10.60 7.26
N ALA A 177 1.69 -9.45 6.57
CA ALA A 177 2.90 -8.86 6.01
C ALA A 177 3.84 -8.35 7.11
N ILE A 178 3.30 -7.63 8.09
CA ILE A 178 4.03 -7.10 9.25
C ILE A 178 4.74 -8.22 10.01
N GLU A 179 4.04 -9.31 10.34
CA GLU A 179 4.62 -10.48 10.99
C GLU A 179 5.76 -11.11 10.18
N ARG A 180 5.57 -11.24 8.86
CA ARG A 180 6.61 -11.75 7.96
C ARG A 180 7.81 -10.82 7.88
N ILE A 181 7.63 -9.50 7.97
CA ILE A 181 8.72 -8.51 7.95
C ILE A 181 9.55 -8.63 9.23
N TRP A 182 8.91 -8.68 10.39
CA TRP A 182 9.59 -8.91 11.66
C TRP A 182 10.32 -10.25 11.71
N ALA A 183 9.74 -11.32 11.16
CA ALA A 183 10.39 -12.63 11.08
C ALA A 183 11.69 -12.61 10.24
N ARG A 184 11.85 -11.64 9.34
CA ARG A 184 13.10 -11.41 8.59
C ARG A 184 14.07 -10.45 9.30
N GLY A 185 13.78 -10.03 10.54
CA GLY A 185 14.59 -9.07 11.29
C GLY A 185 14.53 -7.64 10.72
N ARG A 186 13.47 -7.32 9.96
CA ARG A 186 13.29 -6.01 9.32
C ARG A 186 12.19 -5.21 10.00
N GLN A 187 12.20 -3.90 9.78
CA GLN A 187 11.25 -2.97 10.37
C GLN A 187 10.08 -2.68 9.41
N PRO A 188 8.83 -3.03 9.75
CA PRO A 188 7.67 -2.70 8.93
C PRO A 188 7.36 -1.21 8.98
N VAL A 189 7.15 -0.64 7.80
CA VAL A 189 6.75 0.76 7.62
C VAL A 189 5.45 0.79 6.80
N VAL A 190 4.36 1.20 7.43
CA VAL A 190 3.06 1.38 6.77
C VAL A 190 3.01 2.76 6.13
N VAL A 191 2.95 2.82 4.81
CA VAL A 191 3.05 4.07 4.04
C VAL A 191 1.78 4.28 3.23
N GLY A 192 1.13 5.43 3.37
CA GLY A 192 -0.05 5.71 2.56
C GLY A 192 -0.87 6.90 2.99
N GLY A 193 -2.08 7.00 2.45
CA GLY A 193 -2.99 8.10 2.75
C GLY A 193 -4.44 7.67 2.96
N THR A 194 -4.70 6.37 3.10
CA THR A 194 -6.04 5.83 3.34
C THR A 194 -6.33 5.82 4.85
N GLY A 195 -6.89 6.90 5.38
CA GLY A 195 -7.08 7.05 6.83
C GLY A 195 -7.87 5.91 7.50
N LEU A 196 -8.82 5.29 6.79
CA LEU A 196 -9.56 4.14 7.31
C LEU A 196 -8.66 2.92 7.55
N TYR A 197 -7.67 2.67 6.69
CA TYR A 197 -6.72 1.56 6.84
C TYR A 197 -5.86 1.76 8.09
N PHE A 198 -5.34 2.98 8.30
CA PHE A 198 -4.59 3.33 9.49
C PHE A 198 -5.42 3.17 10.78
N ARG A 199 -6.68 3.64 10.81
CA ARG A 199 -7.54 3.44 11.99
C ARG A 199 -7.81 1.96 12.26
N ALA A 200 -8.06 1.17 11.22
CA ALA A 200 -8.34 -0.26 11.39
C ALA A 200 -7.13 -1.05 11.88
N LEU A 201 -5.93 -0.73 11.38
CA LEU A 201 -4.70 -1.42 11.79
C LEU A 201 -4.14 -0.91 13.13
N CYS A 202 -4.10 0.41 13.32
CA CYS A 202 -3.34 1.05 14.40
C CYS A 202 -4.20 1.48 15.59
N ASP A 203 -5.50 1.69 15.39
CA ASP A 203 -6.43 2.03 16.49
C ASP A 203 -7.36 0.86 16.84
N GLY A 204 -7.17 -0.29 16.18
CA GLY A 204 -8.00 -1.48 16.30
C GLY A 204 -9.49 -1.18 16.17
N LEU A 205 -9.85 -0.37 15.16
CA LEU A 205 -11.25 -0.13 14.82
C LEU A 205 -11.93 -1.46 14.52
N GLU A 206 -12.94 -1.81 15.31
CA GLU A 206 -13.78 -2.97 15.04
C GLU A 206 -14.56 -2.74 13.74
N ILE A 207 -14.35 -3.61 12.76
CA ILE A 207 -15.08 -3.53 11.49
C ILE A 207 -16.29 -4.46 11.60
N PRO A 208 -17.53 -3.97 11.39
CA PRO A 208 -18.70 -4.83 11.44
C PRO A 208 -18.54 -6.01 10.45
N PRO A 209 -18.74 -7.27 10.89
CA PRO A 209 -18.59 -8.46 10.06
C PRO A 209 -19.81 -8.66 9.13
N VAL A 210 -20.28 -7.57 8.54
CA VAL A 210 -21.44 -7.52 7.65
C VAL A 210 -20.93 -7.28 6.24
N PRO A 211 -20.97 -8.27 5.34
CA PRO A 211 -20.62 -8.04 3.94
C PRO A 211 -21.59 -7.02 3.31
N PRO A 212 -21.18 -6.33 2.24
CA PRO A 212 -22.09 -5.55 1.40
C PRO A 212 -23.30 -6.36 0.94
N ASP A 213 -24.51 -5.82 1.10
CA ASP A 213 -25.74 -6.35 0.49
C ASP A 213 -26.17 -5.41 -0.65
N GLU A 214 -25.80 -5.77 -1.88
CA GLU A 214 -26.10 -4.95 -3.07
C GLU A 214 -27.61 -4.81 -3.33
N GLY A 215 -28.42 -5.81 -2.94
CA GLY A 215 -29.87 -5.75 -3.09
C GLY A 215 -30.48 -4.71 -2.15
N LEU A 216 -30.12 -4.78 -0.87
CA LEU A 216 -30.54 -3.79 0.13
C LEU A 216 -30.05 -2.38 -0.22
N ARG A 217 -28.79 -2.26 -0.66
CA ARG A 217 -28.22 -0.97 -1.08
C ARG A 217 -28.99 -0.37 -2.24
N SER A 218 -29.30 -1.14 -3.28
CA SER A 218 -30.08 -0.65 -4.43
C SER A 218 -31.44 -0.12 -3.99
N VAL A 219 -32.15 -0.86 -3.13
CA VAL A 219 -33.46 -0.44 -2.59
C VAL A 219 -33.35 0.87 -1.80
N LEU A 220 -32.35 0.98 -0.93
CA LEU A 220 -32.15 2.18 -0.12
C LEU A 220 -31.67 3.38 -0.97
N GLU A 221 -30.84 3.16 -1.99
CA GLU A 221 -30.40 4.19 -2.94
C GLU A 221 -31.58 4.73 -3.76
N GLU A 222 -32.44 3.86 -4.29
CA GLU A 222 -33.67 4.25 -4.99
C GLU A 222 -34.62 5.03 -4.08
N ARG A 223 -34.74 4.60 -2.82
CA ARG A 223 -35.54 5.30 -1.82
C ARG A 223 -34.98 6.68 -1.52
N ALA A 224 -33.66 6.81 -1.39
CA ALA A 224 -33.00 8.11 -1.23
C ALA A 224 -33.20 9.03 -2.44
N HIS A 225 -33.26 8.47 -3.65
CA HIS A 225 -33.56 9.24 -4.87
C HIS A 225 -35.00 9.74 -4.90
N ARG A 226 -35.97 8.90 -4.51
CA ARG A 226 -37.41 9.23 -4.54
C ARG A 226 -37.86 10.13 -3.40
N GLU A 227 -37.42 9.83 -2.17
CA GLU A 227 -37.89 10.48 -0.93
C GLU A 227 -36.90 11.54 -0.42
N GLY A 228 -35.69 11.58 -0.98
CA GLY A 228 -34.60 12.43 -0.55
C GLY A 228 -33.81 11.83 0.62
N TRP A 229 -32.55 12.26 0.76
CA TRP A 229 -31.64 11.80 1.80
C TRP A 229 -32.15 12.02 3.23
N LYS A 230 -33.03 13.01 3.45
CA LYS A 230 -33.61 13.32 4.76
C LYS A 230 -34.45 12.15 5.30
N ALA A 231 -35.16 11.44 4.43
CA ALA A 231 -36.00 10.31 4.83
C ALA A 231 -35.13 9.16 5.37
N LEU A 232 -34.06 8.80 4.67
CA LEU A 232 -33.10 7.79 5.14
C LEU A 232 -32.36 8.25 6.41
N HIS A 233 -31.99 9.52 6.50
CA HIS A 233 -31.32 10.03 7.69
C HIS A 233 -32.25 10.02 8.91
N ALA A 234 -33.54 10.31 8.74
CA ALA A 234 -34.53 10.17 9.81
C ALA A 234 -34.72 8.71 10.26
N GLU A 235 -34.67 7.75 9.34
CA GLU A 235 -34.66 6.32 9.68
C GLU A 235 -33.41 5.99 10.51
N LEU A 236 -32.22 6.41 10.07
CA LEU A 236 -30.99 6.24 10.84
C LEU A 236 -31.10 6.89 12.23
N GLN A 237 -31.69 8.08 12.33
CA GLN A 237 -31.91 8.78 13.59
C GLN A 237 -32.78 7.98 14.55
N SER A 238 -33.74 7.19 14.04
CA SER A 238 -34.61 6.36 14.87
C SER A 238 -33.92 5.10 15.39
N ILE A 239 -33.03 4.47 14.60
CA ILE A 239 -32.38 3.19 14.95
C ILE A 239 -31.00 3.38 15.58
N ASP A 240 -30.29 4.45 15.28
CA ASP A 240 -28.97 4.78 15.79
C ASP A 240 -28.74 6.32 15.82
N PRO A 241 -29.29 7.01 16.84
CA PRO A 241 -29.12 8.45 17.03
C PRO A 241 -27.66 8.92 17.05
N VAL A 242 -26.76 8.08 17.57
CA VAL A 242 -25.33 8.41 17.70
C VAL A 242 -24.68 8.47 16.32
N SER A 243 -24.95 7.48 15.46
CA SER A 243 -24.47 7.53 14.07
C SER A 243 -25.12 8.65 13.27
N ALA A 244 -26.43 8.89 13.45
CA ALA A 244 -27.13 9.97 12.75
C ALA A 244 -26.54 11.36 13.05
N ASN A 245 -26.12 11.61 14.29
CA ASN A 245 -25.44 12.86 14.67
C ASN A 245 -24.03 12.98 14.09
N ARG A 246 -23.33 11.86 13.87
CA ARG A 246 -21.94 11.84 13.36
C ARG A 246 -21.86 11.81 11.83
N ILE A 247 -22.86 11.23 11.18
CA ILE A 247 -22.91 11.06 9.73
C ILE A 247 -23.76 12.17 9.13
N GLU A 248 -23.15 13.00 8.29
CA GLU A 248 -23.89 13.97 7.50
C GLU A 248 -24.92 13.25 6.61
N GLY A 249 -26.20 13.60 6.72
CA GLY A 249 -27.27 12.91 6.00
C GLY A 249 -27.13 12.92 4.48
N ARG A 250 -26.45 13.94 3.90
CA ARG A 250 -26.13 13.99 2.47
C ARG A 250 -25.15 12.90 2.04
N ASN A 251 -24.40 12.30 2.97
CA ASN A 251 -23.56 11.15 2.70
C ASN A 251 -24.40 9.87 2.72
N VAL A 252 -25.28 9.73 1.73
CA VAL A 252 -26.26 8.64 1.60
C VAL A 252 -25.58 7.27 1.73
N ARG A 253 -24.40 7.07 1.12
CA ARG A 253 -23.66 5.81 1.25
C ARG A 253 -23.31 5.44 2.69
N ARG A 254 -22.90 6.41 3.52
CA ARG A 254 -22.63 6.14 4.95
C ARG A 254 -23.89 5.90 5.75
N VAL A 255 -24.97 6.61 5.43
CA VAL A 255 -26.29 6.38 6.05
C VAL A 255 -26.78 4.97 5.74
N ILE A 256 -26.74 4.56 4.46
CA ILE A 256 -27.09 3.21 4.00
C ILE A 256 -26.24 2.17 4.72
N ARG A 257 -24.91 2.34 4.80
CA ARG A 257 -24.06 1.39 5.52
C ARG A 257 -24.42 1.27 7.00
N ALA A 258 -24.76 2.38 7.66
CA ALA A 258 -25.15 2.35 9.07
C ALA A 258 -26.49 1.64 9.27
N ILE A 259 -27.47 1.86 8.37
CA ILE A 259 -28.75 1.14 8.36
C ILE A 259 -28.52 -0.35 8.07
N GLU A 260 -27.78 -0.69 7.02
CA GLU A 260 -27.43 -2.06 6.60
C GLU A 260 -26.81 -2.86 7.76
N VAL A 261 -25.80 -2.30 8.44
CA VAL A 261 -25.17 -2.96 9.59
C VAL A 261 -26.14 -3.12 10.76
N THR A 262 -26.93 -2.09 11.05
CA THR A 262 -27.87 -2.12 12.18
C THR A 262 -28.96 -3.17 11.95
N GLN A 263 -29.50 -3.26 10.74
CA GLN A 263 -30.49 -4.26 10.35
C GLN A 263 -29.92 -5.67 10.35
N ALA A 264 -28.72 -5.87 9.80
CA ALA A 264 -28.10 -7.20 9.70
C ALA A 264 -27.65 -7.76 11.05
N THR A 265 -27.22 -6.91 11.99
CA THR A 265 -26.63 -7.36 13.26
C THR A 265 -27.55 -7.19 14.47
N GLY A 266 -28.60 -6.38 14.35
CA GLY A 266 -29.41 -5.93 15.48
C GLY A 266 -28.67 -4.98 16.44
N ARG A 267 -27.39 -4.65 16.17
CA ARG A 267 -26.57 -3.73 16.97
C ARG A 267 -26.41 -2.41 16.22
N PRO A 268 -26.61 -1.23 16.87
CA PRO A 268 -26.39 0.07 16.23
C PRO A 268 -24.97 0.17 15.62
N PHE A 269 -24.85 0.78 14.44
CA PHE A 269 -23.56 1.00 13.78
C PHE A 269 -22.54 1.72 14.67
N SER A 270 -23.01 2.64 15.51
CA SER A 270 -22.20 3.38 16.49
C SER A 270 -21.56 2.48 17.55
N ALA A 271 -22.13 1.31 17.84
CA ALA A 271 -21.60 0.35 18.82
C ALA A 271 -20.33 -0.37 18.33
N TRP A 272 -20.09 -0.39 17.02
CA TRP A 272 -18.89 -1.00 16.40
C TRP A 272 -17.69 -0.05 16.36
N GLN A 273 -17.80 1.15 16.93
CA GLN A 273 -16.68 2.11 16.96
C GLN A 273 -15.76 1.92 18.17
N GLN A 274 -15.88 0.77 18.85
CA GLN A 274 -14.95 0.40 19.91
C GLN A 274 -13.54 0.22 19.32
N ARG A 275 -12.56 0.69 20.10
CA ARG A 275 -11.14 0.63 19.75
C ARG A 275 -10.47 -0.38 20.66
N SER A 276 -9.77 -1.34 20.08
CA SER A 276 -8.82 -2.18 20.81
C SER A 276 -7.40 -1.69 20.54
N SER A 277 -6.53 -1.74 21.54
CA SER A 277 -5.10 -1.50 21.30
C SER A 277 -4.55 -2.54 20.32
N PRO A 278 -3.78 -2.15 19.29
CA PRO A 278 -3.07 -3.11 18.45
C PRO A 278 -2.03 -3.89 19.29
N PRO A 279 -1.61 -5.09 18.85
CA PRO A 279 -0.61 -5.90 19.56
C PRO A 279 0.83 -5.40 19.39
N PHE A 280 1.01 -4.15 18.96
CA PHE A 280 2.30 -3.53 18.68
C PHE A 280 2.22 -2.02 18.95
N GLU A 281 3.39 -1.41 19.20
CA GLU A 281 3.51 0.04 19.28
C GLU A 281 3.48 0.66 17.88
N VAL A 282 2.99 1.90 17.79
CA VAL A 282 2.92 2.65 16.54
C VAL A 282 3.56 4.01 16.71
N THR A 283 4.56 4.32 15.88
CA THR A 283 5.15 5.66 15.78
C THR A 283 4.74 6.31 14.47
N TRP A 284 4.44 7.60 14.51
CA TRP A 284 3.85 8.31 13.37
C TRP A 284 4.74 9.46 12.88
N ALA A 285 4.91 9.51 11.56
CA ALA A 285 5.44 10.64 10.82
C ALA A 285 4.43 11.02 9.72
N GLY A 286 4.19 12.31 9.54
CA GLY A 286 3.31 12.86 8.52
C GLY A 286 4.08 13.77 7.58
N LEU A 287 3.81 13.68 6.28
CA LEU A 287 4.29 14.67 5.31
C LEU A 287 3.15 15.63 4.97
N ASP A 288 3.38 16.93 5.12
CA ASP A 288 2.43 17.95 4.69
C ASP A 288 3.13 19.06 3.91
N LEU A 289 2.37 19.73 3.05
CA LEU A 289 2.84 20.86 2.26
C LEU A 289 1.88 22.04 2.44
N PRO A 290 2.37 23.29 2.33
CA PRO A 290 1.51 24.45 2.16
C PRO A 290 0.48 24.23 1.06
N ARG A 291 -0.71 24.79 1.24
CA ARG A 291 -1.88 24.47 0.41
C ARG A 291 -1.65 24.76 -1.07
N ASP A 292 -1.10 25.93 -1.36
CA ASP A 292 -0.73 26.44 -2.67
C ASP A 292 0.31 25.55 -3.35
N VAL A 293 1.36 25.17 -2.61
CA VAL A 293 2.41 24.26 -3.11
C VAL A 293 1.81 22.89 -3.43
N LEU A 294 1.00 22.33 -2.52
CA LEU A 294 0.37 21.03 -2.71
C LEU A 294 -0.59 21.01 -3.91
N ASP A 295 -1.36 22.09 -4.13
CA ASP A 295 -2.25 22.20 -5.28
C ASP A 295 -1.42 22.19 -6.60
N VAL A 296 -0.31 22.93 -6.65
CA VAL A 296 0.61 22.90 -7.82
C VAL A 296 1.23 21.52 -8.02
N THR A 297 1.69 20.85 -6.95
CA THR A 297 2.28 19.50 -7.06
C THR A 297 1.25 18.48 -7.56
N ILE A 298 0.00 18.56 -7.09
CA ILE A 298 -1.09 17.72 -7.57
C ILE A 298 -1.36 17.96 -9.05
N ASP A 299 -1.38 19.21 -9.47
CA ASP A 299 -1.72 19.59 -10.84
C ASP A 299 -0.66 19.13 -11.84
N ASN A 300 0.61 19.34 -11.48
CA ASN A 300 1.76 18.87 -12.27
C ASN A 300 1.77 17.34 -12.36
N ARG A 301 1.50 16.64 -11.25
CA ARG A 301 1.43 15.18 -11.23
C ARG A 301 0.31 14.65 -12.11
N ALA A 302 -0.87 15.25 -12.06
CA ALA A 302 -2.00 14.84 -12.88
C ALA A 302 -1.69 14.99 -14.38
N SER A 303 -1.13 16.13 -14.78
CA SER A 303 -0.70 16.37 -16.16
C SER A 303 0.40 15.39 -16.60
N SER A 304 1.38 15.12 -15.73
CA SER A 304 2.45 14.16 -15.99
C SER A 304 1.92 12.74 -16.19
N GLN A 305 0.99 12.28 -15.35
CA GLN A 305 0.36 10.96 -15.51
C GLN A 305 -0.39 10.83 -16.83
N VAL A 306 -1.12 11.88 -17.25
CA VAL A 306 -1.79 11.89 -18.55
C VAL A 306 -0.77 11.83 -19.69
N GLY A 307 0.31 12.62 -19.62
CA GLY A 307 1.41 12.58 -20.58
C GLY A 307 2.17 11.24 -20.62
N ALA A 308 2.20 10.51 -19.50
CA ALA A 308 2.83 9.19 -19.38
C ALA A 308 1.97 8.02 -19.93
N GLY A 309 0.79 8.30 -20.50
CA GLY A 309 -0.05 7.27 -21.10
C GLY A 309 -1.20 6.78 -20.21
N LEU A 310 -1.67 7.58 -19.24
CA LEU A 310 -2.83 7.21 -18.41
C LEU A 310 -4.06 6.84 -19.26
N ARG A 311 -4.31 7.55 -20.38
CA ARG A 311 -5.41 7.22 -21.29
C ARG A 311 -5.26 5.81 -21.88
N ASP A 312 -4.04 5.40 -22.20
CA ASP A 312 -3.76 4.09 -22.78
C ASP A 312 -3.88 2.99 -21.74
N GLU A 313 -3.48 3.24 -20.49
CA GLU A 313 -3.76 2.36 -19.35
C GLU A 313 -5.26 2.10 -19.20
N VAL A 314 -6.08 3.16 -19.18
CA VAL A 314 -7.55 3.03 -19.07
C VAL A 314 -8.14 2.31 -20.29
N SER A 315 -7.68 2.63 -21.49
CA SER A 315 -8.10 1.94 -22.71
C SER A 315 -7.76 0.44 -22.67
N GLY A 316 -6.59 0.10 -22.12
CA GLY A 316 -6.15 -1.27 -21.91
C GLY A 316 -6.98 -2.03 -20.87
N LEU A 317 -7.46 -1.37 -19.82
CA LEU A 317 -8.40 -1.97 -18.86
C LEU A 317 -9.75 -2.29 -19.51
N LEU A 318 -10.28 -1.35 -20.30
CA LEU A 318 -11.54 -1.54 -21.04
C LEU A 318 -11.42 -2.65 -22.08
N ALA A 319 -10.30 -2.72 -22.80
CA ALA A 319 -10.04 -3.78 -23.78
C ALA A 319 -9.93 -5.18 -23.14
N ARG A 320 -9.52 -5.26 -21.86
CA ARG A 320 -9.52 -6.51 -21.08
C ARG A 320 -10.93 -6.94 -20.62
N GLY A 321 -11.94 -6.11 -20.81
CA GLY A 321 -13.33 -6.40 -20.44
C GLY A 321 -13.75 -5.85 -19.08
N TYR A 322 -12.90 -5.08 -18.39
CA TYR A 322 -13.28 -4.46 -17.13
C TYR A 322 -14.37 -3.40 -17.34
N SER A 323 -15.46 -3.51 -16.58
CA SER A 323 -16.60 -2.60 -16.72
C SER A 323 -16.28 -1.20 -16.19
N ARG A 324 -16.77 -0.17 -16.89
CA ARG A 324 -16.77 1.24 -16.46
C ARG A 324 -17.48 1.45 -15.13
N SER A 325 -18.42 0.55 -14.78
CA SER A 325 -19.19 0.64 -13.53
C SER A 325 -18.42 0.18 -12.29
N LEU A 326 -17.26 -0.48 -12.46
CA LEU A 326 -16.47 -1.00 -11.35
C LEU A 326 -16.03 0.16 -10.42
N PRO A 327 -16.05 -0.05 -9.09
CA PRO A 327 -15.58 0.95 -8.13
C PRO A 327 -14.19 1.55 -8.45
N PRO A 328 -13.14 0.77 -8.80
CA PRO A 328 -11.86 1.35 -9.20
C PRO A 328 -11.93 2.22 -10.45
N MET A 329 -12.76 1.85 -11.44
CA MET A 329 -12.94 2.62 -12.69
C MET A 329 -13.68 3.94 -12.48
N ARG A 330 -14.46 4.05 -11.39
CA ARG A 330 -15.12 5.29 -10.96
C ARG A 330 -14.23 6.15 -10.04
N GLY A 331 -13.00 5.72 -9.81
CA GLY A 331 -12.00 6.43 -9.00
C GLY A 331 -11.42 7.66 -9.71
N LEU A 332 -10.67 8.46 -8.94
CA LEU A 332 -9.89 9.59 -9.44
C LEU A 332 -8.97 9.12 -10.58
N ALA A 333 -8.75 9.97 -11.58
CA ALA A 333 -7.96 9.69 -12.79
C ALA A 333 -8.69 8.78 -13.77
N TYR A 334 -9.16 7.62 -13.31
CA TYR A 334 -9.81 6.61 -14.16
C TYR A 334 -11.16 7.08 -14.69
N ARG A 335 -12.01 7.65 -13.84
CA ARG A 335 -13.32 8.14 -14.26
C ARG A 335 -13.19 9.23 -15.32
N GLU A 336 -12.29 10.18 -15.10
CA GLU A 336 -12.08 11.29 -16.02
C GLU A 336 -11.54 10.81 -17.38
N MET A 337 -10.70 9.77 -17.39
CA MET A 337 -10.25 9.15 -18.65
C MET A 337 -11.33 8.31 -19.32
N VAL A 338 -12.19 7.62 -18.56
CA VAL A 338 -13.36 6.91 -19.12
C VAL A 338 -14.29 7.89 -19.81
N GLU A 339 -14.63 9.02 -19.17
CA GLU A 339 -15.45 10.07 -19.78
C GLU A 339 -14.84 10.64 -21.06
N LEU A 340 -13.51 10.80 -21.10
CA LEU A 340 -12.77 11.21 -22.29
C LEU A 340 -12.87 10.17 -23.40
N ILE A 341 -12.66 8.89 -23.09
CA ILE A 341 -12.72 7.78 -24.05
C ILE A 341 -14.13 7.63 -24.63
N ASP A 342 -15.16 7.85 -23.81
CA ASP A 342 -16.57 7.78 -24.21
C ASP A 342 -17.02 9.02 -25.00
N GLY A 343 -16.16 10.04 -25.16
CA GLY A 343 -16.48 11.26 -25.89
C GLY A 343 -17.39 12.24 -25.12
N ALA A 344 -17.60 12.02 -23.82
CA ALA A 344 -18.41 12.89 -22.97
C ALA A 344 -17.70 14.19 -22.57
N THR A 345 -16.37 14.25 -22.75
CA THR A 345 -15.54 15.42 -22.48
C THR A 345 -14.35 15.48 -23.44
N ASN A 346 -13.64 16.62 -23.47
CA ASN A 346 -12.35 16.75 -24.15
C ASN A 346 -11.17 16.59 -23.16
N LEU A 347 -9.95 16.47 -23.70
CA LEU A 347 -8.73 16.19 -22.91
C LEU A 347 -8.46 17.26 -21.85
N ASP A 348 -8.54 18.54 -22.23
CA ASP A 348 -8.23 19.65 -21.31
C ASP A 348 -9.21 19.68 -20.14
N GLU A 349 -10.50 19.44 -20.41
CA GLU A 349 -11.51 19.37 -19.37
C GLU A 349 -11.35 18.12 -18.48
N ALA A 350 -10.98 16.97 -19.06
CA ALA A 350 -10.69 15.76 -18.29
C ALA A 350 -9.50 15.99 -17.32
N ILE A 351 -8.43 16.65 -17.78
CA ILE A 351 -7.28 17.02 -16.94
C ILE A 351 -7.72 17.97 -15.82
N ARG A 352 -8.44 19.06 -16.14
CA ARG A 352 -8.92 20.02 -15.12
C ARG A 352 -9.80 19.36 -14.06
N ARG A 353 -10.70 18.47 -14.47
CA ARG A 353 -11.52 17.69 -13.54
C ARG A 353 -10.66 16.80 -12.67
N TYR A 354 -9.74 16.05 -13.26
CA TYR A 354 -8.85 15.14 -12.54
C TYR A 354 -8.04 15.90 -11.46
N GLN A 355 -7.47 17.04 -11.83
CA GLN A 355 -6.77 17.95 -10.90
C GLN A 355 -7.69 18.38 -9.74
N SER A 356 -8.88 18.90 -10.07
CA SER A 356 -9.86 19.37 -9.07
C SER A 356 -10.26 18.28 -8.07
N VAL A 357 -10.63 17.09 -8.56
CA VAL A 357 -11.05 15.99 -7.68
C VAL A 357 -9.90 15.44 -6.83
N THR A 358 -8.67 15.51 -7.34
CA THR A 358 -7.46 15.11 -6.61
C THR A 358 -7.11 16.10 -5.51
N ARG A 359 -7.25 17.41 -5.75
CA ARG A 359 -7.12 18.44 -4.70
C ARG A 359 -8.13 18.21 -3.59
N GLN A 360 -9.40 17.99 -3.93
CA GLN A 360 -10.44 17.67 -2.95
C GLN A 360 -10.12 16.39 -2.16
N TYR A 361 -9.57 15.36 -2.82
CA TYR A 361 -9.13 14.15 -2.15
C TYR A 361 -7.99 14.40 -1.17
N ALA A 362 -6.97 15.19 -1.55
CA ALA A 362 -5.89 15.60 -0.65
C ALA A 362 -6.41 16.34 0.58
N ARG A 363 -7.39 17.26 0.42
CA ARG A 363 -8.02 17.96 1.57
C ARG A 363 -8.76 17.00 2.49
N ARG A 364 -9.44 16.00 1.95
CA ARG A 364 -10.04 14.93 2.77
C ARG A 364 -8.95 14.20 3.54
N GLN A 365 -7.85 13.80 2.92
CA GLN A 365 -6.74 13.11 3.62
C GLN A 365 -6.15 13.98 4.74
N GLN A 366 -5.90 15.27 4.51
CA GLN A 366 -5.46 16.20 5.56
C GLN A 366 -6.46 16.26 6.72
N SER A 367 -7.76 16.36 6.42
CA SER A 367 -8.82 16.39 7.44
C SER A 367 -8.88 15.09 8.26
N TRP A 368 -8.44 13.97 7.70
CA TRP A 368 -8.37 12.68 8.39
C TRP A 368 -7.18 12.58 9.35
N PHE A 369 -6.01 13.11 8.98
CA PHE A 369 -4.76 12.95 9.74
C PHE A 369 -4.43 14.13 10.64
N ARG A 370 -4.69 15.38 10.24
CA ARG A 370 -4.31 16.58 11.03
C ARG A 370 -4.81 16.59 12.47
N PRO A 371 -6.02 16.09 12.80
CA PRO A 371 -6.49 16.08 14.19
C PRO A 371 -5.75 15.09 15.10
N ASP A 372 -4.90 14.21 14.57
CA ASP A 372 -4.22 13.18 15.36
C ASP A 372 -2.90 13.75 15.95
N PRO A 373 -2.83 13.96 17.28
CA PRO A 373 -1.66 14.57 17.92
C PRO A 373 -0.44 13.64 17.94
N ARG A 374 -0.60 12.34 17.62
CA ARG A 374 0.52 11.39 17.57
C ARG A 374 1.45 11.65 16.40
N ILE A 375 0.97 12.34 15.36
CA ILE A 375 1.69 12.53 14.10
C ILE A 375 2.63 13.72 14.21
N ARG A 376 3.95 13.46 14.12
CA ARG A 376 4.93 14.52 13.87
C ARG A 376 4.93 14.85 12.37
N TRP A 377 4.67 16.12 12.05
CA TRP A 377 4.63 16.60 10.67
C TRP A 377 5.99 17.10 10.20
N PHE A 378 6.36 16.73 8.98
CA PHE A 378 7.59 17.11 8.29
C PHE A 378 7.24 17.79 6.96
N ASP A 379 8.02 18.81 6.60
CA ASP A 379 7.96 19.43 5.28
C ASP A 379 8.88 18.64 4.32
N PRO A 380 8.35 18.02 3.26
CA PRO A 380 9.14 17.19 2.37
C PRO A 380 10.17 17.97 1.52
N ARG A 381 10.14 19.32 1.52
CA ARG A 381 11.08 20.13 0.71
C ARG A 381 12.48 20.20 1.30
N ASP A 382 12.60 20.09 2.61
CA ASP A 382 13.86 20.23 3.37
C ASP A 382 14.11 18.99 4.26
N LEU A 383 13.62 17.83 3.84
CA LEU A 383 13.57 16.63 4.68
C LEU A 383 14.82 15.76 4.55
N ASP A 384 15.55 15.55 5.65
CA ASP A 384 16.53 14.47 5.78
C ASP A 384 15.82 13.17 6.21
N PRO A 385 15.88 12.08 5.41
CA PRO A 385 15.32 10.78 5.77
C PRO A 385 15.82 10.25 7.12
N ARG A 386 17.05 10.60 7.54
CA ARG A 386 17.63 10.18 8.83
C ARG A 386 16.86 10.73 10.01
N GLU A 387 16.38 11.97 9.92
CA GLU A 387 15.58 12.59 10.99
C GLU A 387 14.25 11.86 11.17
N VAL A 388 13.64 11.43 10.06
CA VAL A 388 12.39 10.67 10.09
C VAL A 388 12.62 9.30 10.71
N VAL A 389 13.67 8.60 10.30
CA VAL A 389 14.03 7.29 10.85
C VAL A 389 14.33 7.39 12.35
N ALA A 390 15.13 8.36 12.78
CA ALA A 390 15.43 8.60 14.19
C ALA A 390 14.15 8.86 14.99
N HIS A 391 13.27 9.77 14.52
CA HIS A 391 11.99 10.04 15.17
C HIS A 391 11.10 8.78 15.30
N LEU A 392 11.01 7.99 14.23
CA LEU A 392 10.20 6.77 14.23
C LEU A 392 10.80 5.67 15.14
N ALA A 393 12.13 5.61 15.22
CA ALA A 393 12.88 4.67 16.05
C ALA A 393 12.83 5.02 17.54
N ASP A 394 12.90 6.30 17.92
CA ASP A 394 12.95 6.73 19.32
C ASP A 394 11.61 6.59 20.05
N GLY A 395 10.49 6.57 19.30
CA GLY A 395 9.18 6.21 19.82
C GLY A 395 8.61 7.15 20.89
N GLN A 396 9.20 8.32 21.13
CA GLN A 396 8.72 9.25 22.15
C GLN A 396 7.36 9.82 21.73
N PRO A 397 6.27 9.56 22.48
CA PRO A 397 5.06 10.37 22.35
C PRO A 397 5.43 11.79 22.78
N GLN A 398 5.17 12.78 21.92
CA GLN A 398 5.31 14.17 22.34
C GLN A 398 4.39 14.39 23.55
N GLN A 399 4.98 14.86 24.65
CA GLN A 399 4.25 15.31 25.82
C GLN A 399 3.40 16.53 25.42
N ASN A 400 2.08 16.35 25.55
CA ASN A 400 0.98 17.33 25.64
C ASN A 400 0.86 18.45 24.60
#